data_AF-A0A2E0ULC2-F1
#
_entry.id   AF-A0A2E0ULC2-F1
#
_cell.length_a   1.000
_cell.length_b   1.000
_cell.length_c   1.000
_cell.angle_alpha   90.00
_cell.angle_beta   90.00
_cell.angle_gamma   90.00
#
_symmetry.space_group_name_H-M   'P 1'
#
loop_
_entity.id
_entity.type
_entity.pdbx_description
1 polymer ?
#
loop_
_entity_poly.entity_id
_entity_poly.type
_entity_poly.pdbx_seq_one_letter_code
_entity_poly.pdbx_strand_id
1 'polypeptide(L)'
;MSRHTLFLRLEGPLQAWGGHEAKFVIRRCAEAPTKSAIIGMLLAAKGIDRSKAVEENWLSELSQLSMGVRIDRPGVRWWDYHTVGADIGTHSAQGKVKRTAATGEIETFVSRREYLCDASFLVALQGDADLMEKLATALANPEWTPFLGRKSCPPSVPLLMRDKNPSEHDSLEAALRSLPWQPRMQGDKTPDSLHCILDWKPSENEPNAPPDAEIWYDIPLSFDPPSHAPRFIERIELAVGGQDGVPVAGVPLVSKTPSPPRPRADYRNSEYQTARQNRLAHDQYLCVFCKSPANTVQHITYRNAGGAEQQEDLRALCRLCHDAVTMIEYGEGMGMDRVDPKDPRWRKQIIDNRANIVEHRSREKKRRMMIKADPERAARFKDEEEDD
;
A
#
# COMPACT_ATOMS: atom_id res chain seq x y z
N MET A 1 40.51 -9.15 8.48
CA MET A 1 40.49 -7.68 8.27
C MET A 1 39.04 -7.27 8.29
N SER A 2 38.63 -6.41 9.22
CA SER A 2 37.26 -5.90 9.29
C SER A 2 36.95 -5.14 7.99
N ARG A 3 35.76 -5.38 7.42
CA ARG A 3 35.32 -4.71 6.19
C ARG A 3 34.30 -3.64 6.54
N HIS A 4 34.45 -2.46 5.94
CA HIS A 4 33.45 -1.41 6.08
C HIS A 4 32.22 -1.80 5.27
N THR A 5 31.06 -1.68 5.90
CA THR A 5 29.77 -2.09 5.36
C THR A 5 28.85 -0.89 5.21
N LEU A 6 28.27 -0.77 4.02
CA LEU A 6 27.16 0.14 3.71
C LEU A 6 25.86 -0.67 3.58
N PHE A 7 24.90 -0.36 4.43
CA PHE A 7 23.57 -0.93 4.46
C PHE A 7 22.53 -0.04 3.77
N LEU A 8 21.72 -0.66 2.91
CA LEU A 8 20.59 -0.04 2.23
C LEU A 8 19.29 -0.73 2.62
N ARG A 9 18.27 0.05 3.00
CA ARG A 9 16.91 -0.44 3.20
C ARG A 9 16.09 -0.19 1.94
N LEU A 10 15.70 -1.27 1.26
CA LEU A 10 14.95 -1.20 0.00
C LEU A 10 13.52 -1.65 0.24
N GLU A 11 12.65 -0.69 0.54
CA GLU A 11 11.25 -0.93 0.87
C GLU A 11 10.36 0.08 0.14
N GLY A 12 9.33 -0.41 -0.52
CA GLY A 12 8.40 0.39 -1.31
C GLY A 12 7.19 -0.44 -1.74
N PRO A 13 6.12 0.22 -2.23
CA PRO A 13 4.91 -0.48 -2.66
C PRO A 13 5.17 -1.44 -3.82
N LEU A 14 6.04 -1.03 -4.76
CA LEU A 14 6.48 -1.79 -5.92
C LEU A 14 7.99 -1.72 -6.02
N GLN A 15 8.62 -2.80 -6.48
CA GLN A 15 10.04 -2.86 -6.84
C GLN A 15 10.21 -3.62 -8.16
N ALA A 16 11.30 -3.36 -8.88
CA ALA A 16 11.54 -3.97 -10.19
C ALA A 16 13.03 -4.19 -10.50
N TRP A 17 13.57 -5.34 -10.13
CA TRP A 17 14.97 -5.69 -10.29
C TRP A 17 15.18 -6.49 -11.57
N GLY A 18 15.62 -5.85 -12.65
CA GLY A 18 15.79 -6.54 -13.93
C GLY A 18 16.93 -7.55 -13.90
N GLY A 19 16.66 -8.80 -14.30
CA GLY A 19 17.67 -9.82 -14.59
C GLY A 19 17.93 -9.99 -16.09
N HIS A 20 18.76 -10.97 -16.47
CA HIS A 20 19.10 -11.27 -17.86
C HIS A 20 17.86 -11.54 -18.76
N GLU A 21 16.79 -12.09 -18.18
CA GLU A 21 15.53 -12.40 -18.88
C GLU A 21 14.67 -11.17 -19.24
N ALA A 22 14.99 -9.98 -18.72
CA ALA A 22 14.16 -8.79 -18.85
C ALA A 22 14.39 -8.01 -20.18
N LYS A 23 14.33 -8.70 -21.32
CA LYS A 23 14.60 -8.15 -22.66
C LYS A 23 13.30 -7.89 -23.46
N PHE A 24 13.31 -6.84 -24.27
CA PHE A 24 12.23 -6.48 -25.21
C PHE A 24 10.86 -6.19 -24.55
N VAL A 25 9.82 -6.92 -24.96
CA VAL A 25 8.40 -6.70 -24.62
C VAL A 25 8.07 -7.21 -23.21
N ILE A 26 8.75 -8.27 -22.78
CA ILE A 26 8.52 -8.91 -21.47
C ILE A 26 9.67 -8.49 -20.55
N ARG A 27 9.33 -7.72 -19.51
CA ARG A 27 10.30 -7.20 -18.54
C ARG A 27 10.10 -7.87 -17.19
N ARG A 28 10.75 -9.03 -17.02
CA ARG A 28 10.73 -9.79 -15.76
C ARG A 28 11.45 -9.08 -14.62
N CYS A 29 11.13 -9.51 -13.40
CA CYS A 29 11.74 -9.05 -12.16
C CYS A 29 12.40 -10.23 -11.45
N ALA A 30 13.66 -10.07 -11.07
CA ALA A 30 14.33 -10.95 -10.12
C ALA A 30 13.65 -10.88 -8.76
N GLU A 31 13.83 -11.91 -7.95
CA GLU A 31 13.25 -12.02 -6.61
C GLU A 31 13.90 -11.11 -5.56
N ALA A 32 15.07 -10.57 -5.86
CA ALA A 32 15.83 -9.70 -4.98
C ALA A 32 16.61 -8.65 -5.81
N PRO A 33 17.03 -7.53 -5.18
CA PRO A 33 17.87 -6.52 -5.80
C PRO A 33 19.12 -7.11 -6.48
N THR A 34 19.33 -6.75 -7.75
CA THR A 34 20.51 -7.15 -8.52
C THR A 34 21.68 -6.19 -8.29
N LYS A 35 22.92 -6.68 -8.43
CA LYS A 35 24.12 -5.86 -8.19
C LYS A 35 24.17 -4.65 -9.12
N SER A 36 23.81 -4.84 -10.39
CA SER A 36 23.71 -3.75 -11.38
C SER A 36 22.70 -2.68 -10.99
N ALA A 37 21.57 -3.06 -10.38
CA ALA A 37 20.58 -2.09 -9.93
C ALA A 37 21.07 -1.28 -8.73
N ILE A 38 21.75 -1.93 -7.78
CA ILE A 38 22.37 -1.24 -6.64
C ILE A 38 23.48 -0.29 -7.10
N ILE A 39 24.39 -0.75 -7.96
CA ILE A 39 25.44 0.10 -8.53
C ILE A 39 24.85 1.28 -9.31
N GLY A 40 23.83 1.06 -10.14
CA GLY A 40 23.15 2.13 -10.86
C GLY A 40 22.49 3.15 -9.92
N MET A 41 21.92 2.70 -8.80
CA MET A 41 21.37 3.59 -7.77
C MET A 41 22.45 4.43 -7.09
N LEU A 42 23.58 3.84 -6.74
CA LEU A 42 24.72 4.55 -6.15
C LEU A 42 25.29 5.63 -7.08
N LEU A 43 25.45 5.29 -8.37
CA LEU A 43 25.93 6.23 -9.38
C LEU A 43 24.93 7.36 -9.62
N ALA A 44 23.62 7.07 -9.60
CA ALA A 44 22.59 8.10 -9.68
C ALA A 44 22.63 9.04 -8.47
N ALA A 45 22.84 8.51 -7.26
CA ALA A 45 23.02 9.34 -6.07
C ALA A 45 24.27 10.23 -6.18
N LYS A 46 25.34 9.74 -6.83
CA LYS A 46 26.57 10.50 -7.11
C LYS A 46 26.50 11.44 -8.32
N GLY A 47 25.42 11.44 -9.11
CA GLY A 47 25.31 12.25 -10.33
C GLY A 47 26.18 11.80 -11.49
N ILE A 48 26.61 10.52 -11.51
CA ILE A 48 27.51 10.00 -12.54
C ILE A 48 26.69 9.48 -13.73
N ASP A 49 26.93 10.07 -14.91
CA ASP A 49 26.27 9.65 -16.14
C ASP A 49 26.79 8.31 -16.67
N ARG A 50 26.01 7.68 -17.57
CA ARG A 50 26.30 6.32 -18.06
C ARG A 50 27.64 6.20 -18.78
N SER A 51 28.02 7.23 -19.55
CA SER A 51 29.31 7.28 -20.26
C SER A 51 30.47 7.37 -19.27
N LYS A 52 30.40 8.34 -18.34
CA LYS A 52 31.43 8.54 -17.31
C LYS A 52 31.58 7.36 -16.38
N ALA A 53 30.51 6.61 -16.10
CA ALA A 53 30.58 5.40 -15.29
C ALA A 53 31.57 4.37 -15.86
N VAL A 54 31.70 4.31 -17.18
CA VAL A 54 32.68 3.45 -17.88
C VAL A 54 34.03 4.15 -17.99
N GLU A 55 34.05 5.40 -18.48
CA GLU A 55 35.28 6.16 -18.77
C GLU A 55 36.14 6.40 -17.52
N GLU A 56 35.50 6.66 -16.37
CA GLU A 56 36.16 6.90 -15.07
C GLU A 56 36.27 5.63 -14.22
N ASN A 57 36.00 4.44 -14.80
CA ASN A 57 36.18 3.14 -14.17
C ASN A 57 35.30 2.86 -12.92
N TRP A 58 34.27 3.67 -12.68
CA TRP A 58 33.32 3.49 -11.58
C TRP A 58 32.64 2.11 -11.59
N LEU A 59 32.25 1.61 -12.77
CA LEU A 59 31.62 0.29 -12.86
C LEU A 59 32.56 -0.83 -12.39
N SER A 60 33.84 -0.74 -12.73
CA SER A 60 34.84 -1.72 -12.31
C SER A 60 35.06 -1.66 -10.80
N GLU A 61 35.26 -0.45 -10.25
CA GLU A 61 35.49 -0.21 -8.83
C GLU A 61 34.31 -0.72 -7.97
N LEU A 62 33.08 -0.31 -8.31
CA LEU A 62 31.89 -0.69 -7.55
C LEU A 62 31.54 -2.18 -7.72
N SER A 63 31.92 -2.81 -8.84
CA SER A 63 31.72 -4.24 -9.06
C SER A 63 32.60 -5.12 -8.16
N GLN A 64 33.71 -4.59 -7.64
CA GLN A 64 34.58 -5.30 -6.69
C GLN A 64 33.98 -5.43 -5.30
N LEU A 65 33.04 -4.55 -4.92
CA LEU A 65 32.34 -4.61 -3.65
C LEU A 65 31.66 -5.97 -3.47
N SER A 66 31.73 -6.57 -2.29
CA SER A 66 30.95 -7.76 -1.99
C SER A 66 29.53 -7.34 -1.60
N MET A 67 28.51 -7.99 -2.14
CA MET A 67 27.10 -7.68 -1.87
C MET A 67 26.40 -8.85 -1.19
N GLY A 68 25.65 -8.56 -0.13
CA GLY A 68 24.70 -9.47 0.50
C GLY A 68 23.32 -8.85 0.52
N VAL A 69 22.28 -9.67 0.37
CA VAL A 69 20.88 -9.25 0.42
C VAL A 69 20.12 -10.16 1.36
N ARG A 70 19.55 -9.60 2.43
CA ARG A 70 18.59 -10.28 3.28
C ARG A 70 17.17 -9.93 2.85
N ILE A 71 16.36 -10.96 2.62
CA ILE A 71 14.98 -10.84 2.16
C ILE A 71 14.08 -10.76 3.40
N ASP A 72 13.88 -9.55 3.91
CA ASP A 72 13.02 -9.30 5.08
C ASP A 72 11.55 -9.60 4.78
N ARG A 73 11.12 -9.30 3.54
CA ARG A 73 9.83 -9.71 2.98
C ARG A 73 10.01 -10.00 1.48
N PRO A 74 9.71 -11.22 1.00
CA PRO A 74 9.87 -11.56 -0.42
C PRO A 74 8.90 -10.81 -1.33
N GLY A 75 7.76 -10.36 -0.79
CA GLY A 75 6.68 -9.73 -1.54
C GLY A 75 5.95 -10.72 -2.47
N VAL A 76 5.11 -10.17 -3.33
CA VAL A 76 4.31 -10.93 -4.31
C VAL A 76 4.61 -10.42 -5.71
N ARG A 77 4.85 -11.33 -6.66
CA ARG A 77 5.07 -10.96 -8.07
C ARG A 77 3.75 -10.57 -8.73
N TRP A 78 3.76 -9.47 -9.48
CA TRP A 78 2.60 -8.94 -10.19
C TRP A 78 2.94 -8.51 -11.61
N TRP A 79 1.98 -8.63 -12.53
CA TRP A 79 2.10 -8.21 -13.92
C TRP A 79 1.38 -6.89 -14.20
N ASP A 80 2.09 -5.96 -14.83
CA ASP A 80 1.58 -4.71 -15.37
C ASP A 80 1.46 -4.81 -16.90
N TYR A 81 0.25 -4.58 -17.42
CA TYR A 81 0.00 -4.44 -18.84
C TYR A 81 0.21 -2.97 -19.23
N HIS A 82 1.33 -2.72 -19.91
CA HIS A 82 1.85 -1.37 -20.07
C HIS A 82 1.89 -0.96 -21.55
N THR A 83 0.93 -0.13 -21.94
CA THR A 83 0.78 0.39 -23.31
C THR A 83 1.43 1.76 -23.44
N VAL A 84 2.15 1.98 -24.54
CA VAL A 84 2.77 3.26 -24.90
C VAL A 84 2.26 3.70 -26.27
N GLY A 85 1.91 4.98 -26.41
CA GLY A 85 1.50 5.57 -27.68
C GLY A 85 0.08 5.20 -28.11
N ALA A 86 -0.83 4.92 -27.17
CA ALA A 86 -2.26 4.81 -27.47
C ALA A 86 -2.76 6.09 -28.16
N ASP A 87 -3.35 5.96 -29.35
CA ASP A 87 -3.84 7.04 -30.24
C ASP A 87 -2.82 8.12 -30.66
N ILE A 88 -1.60 8.11 -30.12
CA ILE A 88 -0.51 9.05 -30.41
C ILE A 88 0.56 8.37 -31.28
N GLY A 89 0.71 7.05 -31.13
CA GLY A 89 1.63 6.20 -31.89
C GLY A 89 3.03 6.12 -31.30
N THR A 90 3.80 5.17 -31.81
CA THR A 90 5.23 5.02 -31.48
C THR A 90 6.08 5.26 -32.72
N HIS A 91 7.19 5.99 -32.56
CA HIS A 91 8.09 6.28 -33.67
C HIS A 91 8.97 5.06 -34.01
N SER A 92 9.19 4.80 -35.30
CA SER A 92 10.20 3.87 -35.78
C SER A 92 11.60 4.47 -35.61
N ALA A 93 12.64 3.65 -35.82
CA ALA A 93 14.03 4.13 -35.86
C ALA A 93 14.26 5.22 -36.94
N GLN A 94 13.40 5.27 -37.96
CA GLN A 94 13.39 6.30 -39.02
C GLN A 94 12.50 7.51 -38.68
N GLY A 95 12.00 7.61 -37.44
CA GLY A 95 11.21 8.75 -36.96
C GLY A 95 9.75 8.77 -37.41
N LYS A 96 9.26 7.77 -38.16
CA LYS A 96 7.86 7.72 -38.62
C LYS A 96 6.96 7.07 -37.57
N VAL A 97 5.74 7.58 -37.39
CA VAL A 97 4.73 6.94 -36.54
C VAL A 97 4.36 5.59 -37.15
N LYS A 98 4.51 4.52 -36.37
CA LYS A 98 4.14 3.17 -36.78
C LYS A 98 2.63 3.04 -36.94
N ARG A 99 2.23 2.33 -37.98
CA ARG A 99 0.82 2.04 -38.29
C ARG A 99 0.67 0.56 -38.58
N THR A 100 -0.43 -0.01 -38.12
CA THR A 100 -0.77 -1.41 -38.35
C THR A 100 -0.97 -1.62 -39.85
N ALA A 101 -0.19 -2.51 -40.47
CA ALA A 101 -0.22 -2.71 -41.92
C ALA A 101 -1.60 -3.14 -42.46
N ALA A 102 -2.38 -3.88 -41.64
CA ALA A 102 -3.69 -4.38 -42.03
C ALA A 102 -4.82 -3.32 -41.95
N THR A 103 -4.79 -2.43 -40.94
CA THR A 103 -5.89 -1.46 -40.70
C THR A 103 -5.51 -0.02 -41.02
N GLY A 104 -4.22 0.30 -41.16
CA GLY A 104 -3.72 1.66 -41.31
C GLY A 104 -3.80 2.53 -40.04
N GLU A 105 -4.33 1.98 -38.94
CA GLU A 105 -4.48 2.65 -37.66
C GLU A 105 -3.13 2.84 -36.97
N ILE A 106 -3.08 3.78 -36.02
CA ILE A 106 -1.88 4.09 -35.25
C ILE A 106 -1.52 2.88 -34.37
N GLU A 107 -0.28 2.38 -34.52
CA GLU A 107 0.19 1.22 -33.76
C GLU A 107 0.68 1.64 -32.37
N THR A 108 0.22 0.93 -31.35
CA THR A 108 0.64 1.11 -29.95
C THR A 108 1.68 0.06 -29.58
N PHE A 109 2.63 0.41 -28.71
CA PHE A 109 3.58 -0.56 -28.19
C PHE A 109 3.11 -1.08 -26.84
N VAL A 110 2.80 -2.37 -26.79
CA VAL A 110 2.41 -3.05 -25.56
C VAL A 110 3.62 -3.75 -24.98
N SER A 111 3.85 -3.56 -23.68
CA SER A 111 4.84 -4.29 -22.89
C SER A 111 4.19 -4.93 -21.67
N ARG A 112 4.74 -6.05 -21.20
CA ARG A 112 4.33 -6.71 -19.95
C ARG A 112 5.47 -6.63 -18.97
N ARG A 113 5.24 -5.97 -17.83
CA ARG A 113 6.29 -5.66 -16.86
C ARG A 113 5.96 -6.31 -15.53
N GLU A 114 6.88 -7.09 -15.02
CA GLU A 114 6.75 -7.74 -13.72
C GLU A 114 7.29 -6.82 -12.62
N TYR A 115 6.63 -6.81 -11.47
CA TYR A 115 7.03 -6.08 -10.26
C TYR A 115 6.94 -6.99 -9.04
N LEU A 116 7.72 -6.68 -8.01
CA LEU A 116 7.54 -7.20 -6.65
C LEU A 116 6.70 -6.21 -5.84
N CYS A 117 5.54 -6.65 -5.37
CA CYS A 117 4.64 -5.90 -4.52
C CYS A 117 4.94 -6.20 -3.04
N ASP A 118 4.99 -5.15 -2.20
CA ASP A 118 5.19 -5.26 -0.74
C ASP A 118 6.46 -6.00 -0.30
N ALA A 119 7.48 -6.01 -1.15
CA ALA A 119 8.79 -6.56 -0.83
C ALA A 119 9.62 -5.60 0.04
N SER A 120 10.50 -6.16 0.86
CA SER A 120 11.46 -5.41 1.67
C SER A 120 12.77 -6.16 1.75
N PHE A 121 13.87 -5.45 1.47
CA PHE A 121 15.22 -6.01 1.47
C PHE A 121 16.15 -5.17 2.31
N LEU A 122 17.08 -5.84 2.98
CA LEU A 122 18.28 -5.24 3.53
C LEU A 122 19.46 -5.63 2.64
N VAL A 123 20.11 -4.65 2.02
CA VAL A 123 21.32 -4.87 1.23
C VAL A 123 22.53 -4.45 2.08
N ALA A 124 23.58 -5.26 2.09
CA ALA A 124 24.88 -4.95 2.65
C ALA A 124 25.93 -4.93 1.54
N LEU A 125 26.70 -3.86 1.45
CA LEU A 125 27.85 -3.72 0.54
C LEU A 125 29.12 -3.62 1.38
N GLN A 126 30.10 -4.46 1.10
CA GLN A 126 31.38 -4.46 1.79
C GLN A 126 32.52 -4.03 0.87
N GLY A 127 33.35 -3.10 1.36
CA GLY A 127 34.51 -2.60 0.64
C GLY A 127 35.42 -1.74 1.49
N ASP A 128 36.19 -0.89 0.79
CA ASP A 128 37.10 0.08 1.39
C ASP A 128 36.35 1.18 2.17
N ALA A 129 36.95 1.64 3.27
CA ALA A 129 36.34 2.60 4.19
C ALA A 129 36.00 3.93 3.50
N ASP A 130 36.96 4.52 2.77
CA ASP A 130 36.79 5.81 2.12
C ASP A 130 35.71 5.75 1.06
N LEU A 131 35.65 4.63 0.32
CA LEU A 131 34.61 4.41 -0.68
C LEU A 131 33.23 4.27 -0.03
N MET A 132 33.09 3.50 1.05
CA MET A 132 31.82 3.36 1.77
C MET A 132 31.31 4.70 2.31
N GLU A 133 32.20 5.54 2.85
CA GLU A 133 31.84 6.87 3.35
C GLU A 133 31.41 7.82 2.22
N LYS A 134 32.12 7.82 1.09
CA LYS A 134 31.73 8.59 -0.11
C LYS A 134 30.36 8.17 -0.64
N LEU A 135 30.07 6.87 -0.66
CA LEU A 135 28.78 6.33 -1.10
C LEU A 135 27.65 6.66 -0.12
N ALA A 136 27.89 6.55 1.19
CA ALA A 136 26.94 6.95 2.22
C ALA A 136 26.59 8.44 2.09
N THR A 137 27.59 9.30 1.92
CA THR A 137 27.41 10.75 1.74
C THR A 137 26.56 11.07 0.51
N ALA A 138 26.81 10.38 -0.60
CA ALA A 138 26.04 10.56 -1.83
C ALA A 138 24.57 10.11 -1.66
N LEU A 139 24.32 8.98 -1.00
CA LEU A 139 22.96 8.52 -0.72
C LEU A 139 22.21 9.43 0.26
N ALA A 140 22.92 10.08 1.17
CA ALA A 140 22.34 11.05 2.09
C ALA A 140 21.90 12.34 1.37
N ASN A 141 22.56 12.68 0.25
CA ASN A 141 22.34 13.89 -0.56
C ASN A 141 22.37 13.55 -2.06
N PRO A 142 21.38 12.80 -2.57
CA PRO A 142 21.44 12.28 -3.92
C PRO A 142 21.28 13.37 -4.97
N GLU A 143 22.17 13.41 -5.96
CA GLU A 143 22.10 14.36 -7.08
C GLU A 143 20.93 14.04 -8.02
N TRP A 144 20.71 12.75 -8.34
CA TRP A 144 19.52 12.29 -9.05
C TRP A 144 18.63 11.42 -8.18
N THR A 145 17.33 11.46 -8.45
CA THR A 145 16.31 10.73 -7.69
C THR A 145 16.56 9.22 -7.70
N PRO A 146 16.85 8.59 -6.55
CA PRO A 146 16.95 7.14 -6.43
C PRO A 146 15.57 6.49 -6.55
N PHE A 147 15.51 5.29 -7.14
CA PHE A 147 14.27 4.52 -7.30
C PHE A 147 14.55 3.01 -7.21
N LEU A 148 13.53 2.23 -6.85
CA LEU A 148 13.63 0.78 -6.66
C LEU A 148 13.53 0.04 -8.00
N GLY A 149 14.58 0.19 -8.82
CA GLY A 149 14.76 -0.48 -10.10
C GLY A 149 14.12 0.22 -11.29
N ARG A 150 12.85 0.62 -11.21
CA ARG A 150 12.20 1.50 -12.22
C ARG A 150 11.82 2.84 -11.61
N LYS A 151 11.86 3.92 -12.40
CA LYS A 151 11.49 5.29 -11.94
C LYS A 151 10.08 5.38 -11.33
N SER A 152 9.16 4.49 -11.69
CA SER A 152 7.81 4.41 -11.13
C SER A 152 7.75 3.77 -9.74
N CYS A 153 8.87 3.29 -9.19
CA CYS A 153 8.96 2.58 -7.91
C CYS A 153 9.69 3.44 -6.88
N PRO A 154 9.01 4.42 -6.24
CA PRO A 154 9.63 5.24 -5.20
C PRO A 154 9.90 4.42 -3.93
N PRO A 155 11.00 4.69 -3.21
CA PRO A 155 11.20 4.13 -1.88
C PRO A 155 10.20 4.74 -0.89
N SER A 156 9.70 3.92 0.03
CA SER A 156 8.76 4.30 1.09
C SER A 156 9.45 4.66 2.42
N VAL A 157 10.74 4.33 2.54
CA VAL A 157 11.61 4.65 3.67
C VAL A 157 12.94 5.20 3.14
N PRO A 158 13.71 5.97 3.92
CA PRO A 158 15.05 6.39 3.53
C PRO A 158 15.93 5.18 3.17
N LEU A 159 16.61 5.25 2.01
CA LEU A 159 17.48 4.17 1.54
C LEU A 159 18.67 3.95 2.48
N LEU A 160 19.26 5.04 2.97
CA LEU A 160 20.39 5.04 3.88
C LEU A 160 19.90 5.01 5.33
N MET A 161 20.26 3.97 6.08
CA MET A 161 20.10 3.95 7.53
C MET A 161 21.24 4.74 8.19
N ARG A 162 21.10 6.06 8.26
CA ARG A 162 22.19 6.99 8.65
C ARG A 162 22.94 6.57 9.92
N ASP A 163 22.23 6.18 10.97
CA ASP A 163 22.83 5.82 12.27
C ASP A 163 23.55 4.46 12.28
N LYS A 164 23.52 3.72 11.17
CA LYS A 164 24.11 2.39 11.01
C LYS A 164 25.22 2.36 9.96
N ASN A 165 25.52 3.50 9.34
CA ASN A 165 26.32 3.56 8.12
C ASN A 165 27.43 4.63 8.17
N PRO A 166 28.66 4.29 7.72
CA PRO A 166 29.17 2.93 7.53
C PRO A 166 29.43 2.23 8.88
N SER A 167 29.52 0.89 8.88
CA SER A 167 29.89 0.12 10.07
C SER A 167 30.77 -1.08 9.74
N GLU A 168 31.57 -1.54 10.70
CA GLU A 168 32.54 -2.62 10.48
C GLU A 168 31.95 -3.99 10.81
N HIS A 169 32.14 -4.94 9.88
CA HIS A 169 31.75 -6.34 10.05
C HIS A 169 32.75 -7.28 9.37
N ASP A 170 32.94 -8.47 9.93
CA ASP A 170 33.92 -9.44 9.42
C ASP A 170 33.48 -10.11 8.11
N SER A 171 32.17 -10.31 7.94
CA SER A 171 31.58 -10.98 6.77
C SER A 171 30.23 -10.38 6.40
N LEU A 172 29.75 -10.67 5.18
CA LEU A 172 28.40 -10.29 4.74
C LEU A 172 27.33 -10.93 5.62
N GLU A 173 27.53 -12.19 6.04
CA GLU A 173 26.64 -12.87 6.97
C GLU A 173 26.55 -12.14 8.31
N ALA A 174 27.69 -11.79 8.91
CA ALA A 174 27.75 -11.06 10.18
C ALA A 174 27.09 -9.67 10.05
N ALA A 175 27.33 -8.98 8.93
CA ALA A 175 26.69 -7.71 8.63
C ALA A 175 25.16 -7.83 8.51
N LEU A 176 24.66 -8.79 7.71
CA LEU A 176 23.22 -9.00 7.55
C LEU A 176 22.55 -9.47 8.84
N ARG A 177 23.27 -10.15 9.74
CA ARG A 177 22.77 -10.55 11.05
C ARG A 177 22.71 -9.39 12.06
N SER A 178 23.59 -8.40 11.95
CA SER A 178 23.76 -7.34 12.96
C SER A 178 22.55 -6.41 13.09
N LEU A 179 21.81 -6.21 12.01
CA LEU A 179 20.64 -5.32 12.01
C LEU A 179 19.36 -6.08 12.35
N PRO A 180 18.48 -5.53 13.19
CA PRO A 180 17.27 -6.23 13.57
C PRO A 180 16.32 -6.42 12.38
N TRP A 181 15.59 -7.52 12.38
CA TRP A 181 14.36 -7.63 11.60
C TRP A 181 13.29 -6.78 12.28
N GLN A 182 12.53 -6.04 11.49
CA GLN A 182 11.50 -5.14 12.00
C GLN A 182 10.13 -5.45 11.39
N PRO A 183 9.09 -5.64 12.21
CA PRO A 183 7.73 -5.80 11.69
C PRO A 183 7.30 -4.51 10.99
N ARG A 184 6.55 -4.61 9.89
CA ARG A 184 6.03 -3.43 9.20
C ARG A 184 4.90 -2.81 10.03
N MET A 185 3.98 -3.64 10.48
CA MET A 185 2.83 -3.24 11.29
C MET A 185 2.77 -4.03 12.59
N GLN A 186 2.08 -3.47 13.57
CA GLN A 186 1.77 -4.19 14.80
C GLN A 186 0.93 -5.45 14.48
N GLY A 187 1.40 -6.61 14.93
CA GLY A 187 0.77 -7.90 14.71
C GLY A 187 1.35 -8.71 13.56
N ASP A 188 2.32 -8.18 12.80
CA ASP A 188 3.09 -8.97 11.84
C ASP A 188 3.80 -10.12 12.58
N LYS A 189 3.69 -11.34 12.06
CA LYS A 189 4.35 -12.51 12.63
C LYS A 189 5.84 -12.43 12.34
N THR A 190 6.66 -12.60 13.38
CA THR A 190 8.10 -12.79 13.23
C THR A 190 8.35 -14.09 12.46
N PRO A 191 9.14 -14.06 11.36
CA PRO A 191 9.52 -15.28 10.65
C PRO A 191 10.55 -16.09 11.46
N ASP A 192 10.61 -17.40 11.26
CA ASP A 192 11.59 -18.27 11.94
C ASP A 192 13.01 -18.07 11.38
N SER A 193 13.11 -17.85 10.07
CA SER A 193 14.36 -17.58 9.36
C SER A 193 14.17 -16.51 8.27
N LEU A 194 15.29 -15.91 7.85
CA LEU A 194 15.37 -14.97 6.74
C LEU A 194 16.32 -15.51 5.68
N HIS A 195 15.82 -15.65 4.45
CA HIS A 195 16.65 -16.02 3.31
C HIS A 195 17.58 -14.87 2.93
N CYS A 196 18.83 -15.21 2.65
CA CYS A 196 19.83 -14.27 2.21
C CYS A 196 20.51 -14.76 0.92
N ILE A 197 20.93 -13.81 0.09
CA ILE A 197 21.69 -14.02 -1.14
C ILE A 197 23.01 -13.28 -0.99
N LEU A 198 24.13 -13.99 -1.04
CA LEU A 198 25.46 -13.45 -0.80
C LEU A 198 26.33 -13.61 -2.04
N ASP A 199 27.22 -12.64 -2.29
CA ASP A 199 28.32 -12.81 -3.22
C ASP A 199 29.24 -13.94 -2.74
N TRP A 200 29.42 -14.96 -3.58
CA TRP A 200 30.45 -15.96 -3.37
C TRP A 200 31.74 -15.54 -4.07
N LYS A 201 32.86 -15.63 -3.37
CA LYS A 201 34.21 -15.38 -3.91
C LYS A 201 35.14 -16.52 -3.47
N PRO A 202 36.04 -16.97 -4.35
CA PRO A 202 37.02 -17.98 -3.99
C PRO A 202 37.93 -17.47 -2.85
N SER A 203 38.26 -18.36 -1.92
CA SER A 203 39.21 -18.11 -0.83
C SER A 203 40.33 -19.15 -0.87
N GLU A 204 41.40 -18.94 -0.09
CA GLU A 204 42.48 -19.94 0.02
C GLU A 204 41.97 -21.30 0.52
N ASN A 205 40.97 -21.29 1.41
CA ASN A 205 40.37 -22.49 1.98
C ASN A 205 39.32 -23.12 1.06
N GLU A 206 38.62 -22.30 0.29
CA GLU A 206 37.55 -22.70 -0.63
C GLU A 206 37.79 -22.07 -2.02
N PRO A 207 38.70 -22.65 -2.83
CA PRO A 207 39.07 -22.09 -4.12
C PRO A 207 38.00 -22.34 -5.21
N ASN A 208 37.08 -23.27 -4.97
CA ASN A 208 36.04 -23.68 -5.92
C ASN A 208 34.66 -23.32 -5.37
N ALA A 209 33.75 -22.93 -6.27
CA ALA A 209 32.37 -22.61 -5.90
C ALA A 209 31.67 -23.83 -5.28
N PRO A 210 30.85 -23.62 -4.24
CA PRO A 210 29.98 -24.65 -3.70
C PRO A 210 29.11 -25.28 -4.80
N PRO A 211 28.77 -26.59 -4.71
CA PRO A 211 27.95 -27.26 -5.73
C PRO A 211 26.57 -26.63 -5.96
N ASP A 212 26.04 -25.92 -4.96
CA ASP A 212 24.75 -25.24 -4.95
C ASP A 212 24.85 -23.74 -5.24
N ALA A 213 26.04 -23.22 -5.54
CA ALA A 213 26.21 -21.83 -5.96
C ALA A 213 25.50 -21.57 -7.30
N GLU A 214 24.71 -20.48 -7.35
CA GLU A 214 24.02 -20.06 -8.57
C GLU A 214 24.81 -18.99 -9.32
N ILE A 215 24.59 -18.88 -10.62
CA ILE A 215 25.21 -17.85 -11.46
C ILE A 215 24.19 -16.78 -11.79
N TRP A 216 24.48 -15.53 -11.41
CA TRP A 216 23.69 -14.35 -11.77
C TRP A 216 24.45 -13.47 -12.76
N TYR A 217 23.80 -13.03 -13.83
CA TYR A 217 24.38 -12.14 -14.85
C TYR A 217 24.02 -10.68 -14.58
N ASP A 218 24.58 -10.11 -13.53
CA ASP A 218 24.22 -8.77 -13.04
C ASP A 218 25.42 -7.92 -12.56
N ILE A 219 26.66 -8.29 -12.88
CA ILE A 219 27.80 -7.37 -12.77
C ILE A 219 27.75 -6.40 -13.97
N PRO A 220 27.53 -5.09 -13.80
CA PRO A 220 27.40 -4.17 -14.92
C PRO A 220 28.75 -3.90 -15.60
N LEU A 221 28.84 -4.16 -16.91
CA LEU A 221 29.98 -3.80 -17.75
C LEU A 221 29.75 -2.48 -18.50
N SER A 222 28.51 -2.23 -18.92
CA SER A 222 28.04 -0.96 -19.44
C SER A 222 26.55 -0.82 -19.14
N PHE A 223 26.08 0.42 -18.97
CA PHE A 223 24.65 0.74 -18.93
C PHE A 223 24.11 1.24 -20.26
N ASP A 224 24.98 1.50 -21.25
CA ASP A 224 24.60 1.96 -22.58
C ASP A 224 25.59 1.48 -23.67
N PRO A 225 25.22 0.49 -24.50
CA PRO A 225 24.09 -0.41 -24.30
C PRO A 225 24.30 -1.28 -23.05
N PRO A 226 23.22 -1.71 -22.38
CA PRO A 226 23.32 -2.49 -21.15
C PRO A 226 23.95 -3.86 -21.40
N SER A 227 25.04 -4.17 -20.69
CA SER A 227 25.76 -5.44 -20.73
C SER A 227 26.24 -5.86 -19.34
N HIS A 228 26.25 -7.17 -19.07
CA HIS A 228 26.53 -7.69 -17.73
C HIS A 228 27.43 -8.93 -17.77
N ALA A 229 28.34 -9.03 -16.81
CA ALA A 229 29.15 -10.21 -16.53
C ALA A 229 28.48 -11.10 -15.45
N PRO A 230 28.81 -12.40 -15.42
CA PRO A 230 28.34 -13.32 -14.39
C PRO A 230 29.03 -13.10 -13.04
N ARG A 231 28.34 -13.45 -11.96
CA ARG A 231 28.89 -13.67 -10.61
C ARG A 231 28.28 -14.92 -10.00
N PHE A 232 29.01 -15.52 -9.07
CA PHE A 232 28.49 -16.59 -8.23
C PHE A 232 27.79 -16.00 -7.01
N ILE A 233 26.63 -16.56 -6.68
CA ILE A 233 25.90 -16.25 -5.46
C ILE A 233 25.68 -17.52 -4.64
N GLU A 234 25.62 -17.34 -3.33
CA GLU A 234 25.29 -18.37 -2.36
C GLU A 234 24.02 -17.98 -1.61
N ARG A 235 23.19 -18.98 -1.29
CA ARG A 235 21.98 -18.79 -0.51
C ARG A 235 22.17 -19.35 0.88
N ILE A 236 21.86 -18.53 1.87
CA ILE A 236 21.89 -18.95 3.27
C ILE A 236 20.58 -18.58 3.96
N GLU A 237 20.34 -19.19 5.12
CA GLU A 237 19.27 -18.81 6.02
C GLU A 237 19.84 -18.30 7.34
N LEU A 238 19.30 -17.17 7.80
CA LEU A 238 19.59 -16.64 9.13
C LEU A 238 18.38 -16.88 10.02
N ALA A 239 18.56 -17.64 11.10
CA ALA A 239 17.55 -17.77 12.14
C ALA A 239 17.22 -16.38 12.73
N VAL A 240 15.96 -16.17 13.12
CA VAL A 240 15.49 -14.92 13.73
C VAL A 240 15.21 -15.12 15.22
N GLY A 241 15.72 -14.22 16.05
CA GLY A 241 15.68 -14.34 17.51
C GLY A 241 16.75 -15.30 18.05
N GLY A 242 16.68 -15.59 19.35
CA GLY A 242 17.73 -16.35 20.05
C GLY A 242 19.00 -15.53 20.31
N GLN A 243 20.04 -16.18 20.86
CA GLN A 243 21.33 -15.54 21.14
C GLN A 243 22.16 -15.28 19.88
N ASP A 244 22.09 -16.19 18.89
CA ASP A 244 22.93 -16.17 17.69
C ASP A 244 22.18 -15.79 16.40
N GLY A 245 20.88 -15.48 16.48
CA GLY A 245 20.06 -15.13 15.32
C GLY A 245 19.96 -13.62 15.08
N VAL A 246 19.20 -13.27 14.04
CA VAL A 246 18.87 -11.88 13.70
C VAL A 246 18.02 -11.29 14.83
N PRO A 247 18.41 -10.16 15.45
CA PRO A 247 17.62 -9.53 16.48
C PRO A 247 16.24 -9.11 15.98
N VAL A 248 15.24 -9.01 16.85
CA VAL A 248 13.90 -8.53 16.50
C VAL A 248 13.71 -7.14 17.09
N ALA A 249 13.38 -6.16 16.25
CA ALA A 249 13.07 -4.81 16.71
C ALA A 249 11.74 -4.82 17.48
N GLY A 250 11.71 -4.19 18.65
CA GLY A 250 10.53 -4.12 19.52
C GLY A 250 9.41 -3.19 19.05
N VAL A 251 9.63 -2.43 17.97
CA VAL A 251 8.68 -1.44 17.45
C VAL A 251 8.45 -1.63 15.95
N PRO A 252 7.19 -1.54 15.46
CA PRO A 252 6.91 -1.64 14.03
C PRO A 252 7.40 -0.40 13.26
N LEU A 253 7.67 -0.56 11.96
CA LEU A 253 8.06 0.54 11.08
C LEU A 253 6.95 1.58 10.94
N VAL A 254 5.70 1.13 10.88
CA VAL A 254 4.54 1.98 10.62
C VAL A 254 3.49 1.76 11.71
N SER A 255 2.99 2.85 12.28
CA SER A 255 1.81 2.84 13.14
C SER A 255 0.54 2.96 12.29
N LYS A 256 -0.56 2.32 12.71
CA LYS A 256 -1.84 2.51 12.04
C LYS A 256 -2.21 3.99 12.10
N THR A 257 -2.46 4.61 10.94
CA THR A 257 -3.06 5.93 10.89
C THR A 257 -4.40 5.86 11.62
N PRO A 258 -4.60 6.63 12.71
CA PRO A 258 -5.87 6.63 13.41
C PRO A 258 -6.97 7.07 12.43
N SER A 259 -8.16 6.49 12.58
CA SER A 259 -9.31 6.98 11.82
C SER A 259 -9.50 8.47 12.11
N PRO A 260 -9.83 9.29 11.09
CA PRO A 260 -10.12 10.70 11.34
C PRO A 260 -11.23 10.81 12.40
N PRO A 261 -11.14 11.78 13.33
CA PRO A 261 -12.16 11.97 14.34
C PRO A 261 -13.50 12.20 13.63
N ARG A 262 -14.51 11.41 13.99
CA ARG A 262 -15.88 11.59 13.48
C ARG A 262 -16.64 12.44 14.49
N PRO A 263 -17.09 13.66 14.13
CA PRO A 263 -17.99 14.43 14.98
C PRO A 263 -19.23 13.59 15.28
N ARG A 264 -19.75 13.67 16.50
CA ARG A 264 -20.93 12.93 16.95
C ARG A 264 -21.94 13.90 17.52
N ALA A 265 -23.21 13.60 17.32
CA ALA A 265 -24.28 14.29 18.02
C ALA A 265 -24.11 14.13 19.53
N ASP A 266 -23.94 15.25 20.25
CA ASP A 266 -23.96 15.27 21.72
C ASP A 266 -25.28 15.88 22.19
N TYR A 267 -26.21 15.03 22.58
CA TYR A 267 -27.52 15.43 23.08
C TYR A 267 -27.48 16.21 24.39
N ARG A 268 -26.33 16.25 25.08
CA ARG A 268 -26.13 17.05 26.30
C ARG A 268 -25.59 18.45 26.00
N ASN A 269 -25.12 18.72 24.79
CA ASN A 269 -24.67 20.05 24.40
C ASN A 269 -25.88 20.99 24.18
N SER A 270 -25.88 22.15 24.84
CA SER A 270 -26.91 23.19 24.71
C SER A 270 -27.00 23.79 23.31
N GLU A 271 -25.88 23.96 22.63
CA GLU A 271 -25.80 24.47 21.26
C GLU A 271 -26.45 23.47 20.29
N TYR A 272 -26.17 22.18 20.48
CA TYR A 272 -26.78 21.09 19.72
C TYR A 272 -28.30 21.07 19.86
N GLN A 273 -28.80 21.21 21.10
CA GLN A 273 -30.24 21.29 21.39
C GLN A 273 -30.86 22.53 20.74
N THR A 274 -30.17 23.67 20.79
CA THR A 274 -30.59 24.94 20.20
C THR A 274 -30.67 24.85 18.68
N ALA A 275 -29.67 24.28 18.02
CA ALA A 275 -29.66 24.06 16.57
C ALA A 275 -30.86 23.22 16.11
N ARG A 276 -31.21 22.16 16.87
CA ARG A 276 -32.39 21.32 16.61
C ARG A 276 -33.70 22.08 16.78
N GLN A 277 -33.84 22.88 17.83
CA GLN A 277 -35.03 23.74 18.02
C GLN A 277 -35.15 24.76 16.90
N ASN A 278 -34.05 25.42 16.54
CA ASN A 278 -34.01 26.39 15.45
C ASN A 278 -34.41 25.75 14.11
N ARG A 279 -33.98 24.51 13.83
CA ARG A 279 -34.41 23.77 12.65
C ARG A 279 -35.90 23.49 12.63
N LEU A 280 -36.47 23.02 13.75
CA LEU A 280 -37.91 22.78 13.88
C LEU A 280 -38.69 24.08 13.63
N ALA A 281 -38.26 25.19 14.24
CA ALA A 281 -38.88 26.49 14.06
C ALA A 281 -38.77 27.00 12.61
N HIS A 282 -37.60 26.85 11.97
CA HIS A 282 -37.40 27.24 10.58
C HIS A 282 -38.29 26.43 9.61
N ASP A 283 -38.50 25.14 9.88
CA ASP A 283 -39.45 24.32 9.12
C ASP A 283 -40.91 24.50 9.57
N GLN A 284 -41.20 25.52 10.38
CA GLN A 284 -42.53 25.82 10.91
C GLN A 284 -43.18 24.64 11.64
N TYR A 285 -42.37 23.80 12.27
CA TYR A 285 -42.78 22.55 12.93
C TYR A 285 -43.50 21.57 11.99
N LEU A 286 -43.20 21.63 10.69
CA LEU A 286 -43.74 20.71 9.68
C LEU A 286 -42.65 19.78 9.14
N CYS A 287 -43.02 18.53 8.90
CA CYS A 287 -42.15 17.55 8.28
C CYS A 287 -41.84 17.99 6.85
N VAL A 288 -40.56 18.14 6.51
CA VAL A 288 -40.17 18.59 5.16
C VAL A 288 -40.65 17.64 4.06
N PHE A 289 -40.78 16.35 4.39
CA PHE A 289 -41.21 15.29 3.47
C PHE A 289 -42.73 15.23 3.27
N CYS A 290 -43.49 15.10 4.37
CA CYS A 290 -44.93 14.78 4.32
C CYS A 290 -45.85 15.88 4.84
N LYS A 291 -45.30 16.99 5.34
CA LYS A 291 -46.03 18.13 5.91
C LYS A 291 -46.89 17.82 7.14
N SER A 292 -46.79 16.63 7.73
CA SER A 292 -47.34 16.36 9.07
C SER A 292 -46.52 17.08 10.14
N PRO A 293 -47.06 17.30 11.36
CA PRO A 293 -46.31 17.91 12.46
C PRO A 293 -44.97 17.21 12.71
N ALA A 294 -43.89 17.98 12.75
CA ALA A 294 -42.53 17.51 13.01
C ALA A 294 -42.18 17.63 14.49
N ASN A 295 -41.57 16.57 15.01
CA ASN A 295 -41.06 16.50 16.38
C ASN A 295 -39.65 15.91 16.45
N THR A 296 -39.04 15.64 15.29
CA THR A 296 -37.70 15.07 15.16
C THR A 296 -36.89 15.86 14.14
N VAL A 297 -35.57 15.77 14.25
CA VAL A 297 -34.63 16.41 13.32
C VAL A 297 -33.69 15.34 12.79
N GLN A 298 -33.62 15.22 11.47
CA GLN A 298 -32.71 14.34 10.73
C GLN A 298 -31.44 15.12 10.37
N HIS A 299 -30.28 14.47 10.51
CA HIS A 299 -29.03 14.99 9.96
C HIS A 299 -28.87 14.50 8.53
N ILE A 300 -28.59 15.40 7.59
CA ILE A 300 -28.20 15.04 6.22
C ILE A 300 -26.68 14.96 6.07
N THR A 301 -25.94 15.50 7.04
CA THR A 301 -24.50 15.27 7.20
C THR A 301 -24.10 15.41 8.68
N TYR A 302 -23.04 14.73 9.09
CA TYR A 302 -22.45 14.82 10.44
C TYR A 302 -21.19 15.69 10.50
N ARG A 303 -20.83 16.40 9.41
CA ARG A 303 -19.57 17.16 9.31
C ARG A 303 -19.41 18.22 10.41
N ASN A 304 -20.49 18.87 10.82
CA ASN A 304 -20.51 19.88 11.88
C ASN A 304 -21.17 19.39 13.18
N ALA A 305 -21.30 18.08 13.35
CA ALA A 305 -22.09 17.53 14.45
C ALA A 305 -21.45 17.74 15.83
N GLY A 306 -22.26 18.05 16.83
CA GLY A 306 -21.84 18.24 18.22
C GLY A 306 -21.91 19.68 18.73
N GLY A 307 -22.68 20.57 18.10
CA GLY A 307 -22.92 21.95 18.53
C GLY A 307 -22.73 23.01 17.45
N ALA A 308 -22.07 22.68 16.34
CA ALA A 308 -21.79 23.61 15.24
C ALA A 308 -22.70 23.39 14.02
N GLU A 309 -23.80 22.63 14.17
CA GLU A 309 -24.69 22.28 13.07
C GLU A 309 -25.28 23.52 12.40
N GLN A 310 -25.17 23.56 11.08
CA GLN A 310 -25.81 24.57 10.26
C GLN A 310 -27.25 24.18 9.95
N GLN A 311 -28.08 25.16 9.58
CA GLN A 311 -29.47 24.90 9.21
C GLN A 311 -29.61 23.96 8.01
N GLU A 312 -28.63 23.95 7.13
CA GLU A 312 -28.55 23.09 5.96
C GLU A 312 -28.19 21.64 6.29
N ASP A 313 -27.50 21.39 7.42
CA ASP A 313 -27.13 20.04 7.88
C ASP A 313 -28.33 19.23 8.40
N LEU A 314 -29.46 19.92 8.66
CA LEU A 314 -30.59 19.37 9.40
C LEU A 314 -31.89 19.46 8.60
N ARG A 315 -32.87 18.58 8.91
CA ARG A 315 -34.24 18.61 8.36
C ARG A 315 -35.26 18.25 9.43
N ALA A 316 -36.33 19.02 9.57
CA ALA A 316 -37.43 18.65 10.45
C ALA A 316 -38.27 17.52 9.84
N LEU A 317 -38.52 16.46 10.61
CA LEU A 317 -39.33 15.32 10.22
C LEU A 317 -40.35 14.96 11.29
N CYS A 318 -41.46 14.37 10.86
CA CYS A 318 -42.31 13.59 11.75
C CYS A 318 -41.65 12.24 12.05
N ARG A 319 -41.98 11.64 13.20
CA ARG A 319 -41.35 10.39 13.63
C ARG A 319 -41.41 9.26 12.61
N LEU A 320 -42.53 9.12 11.89
CA LEU A 320 -42.66 8.09 10.84
C LEU A 320 -41.70 8.30 9.66
N CYS A 321 -41.54 9.55 9.20
CA CYS A 321 -40.60 9.85 8.11
C CYS A 321 -39.15 9.72 8.57
N HIS A 322 -38.85 10.13 9.79
CA HIS A 322 -37.54 9.94 10.39
C HIS A 322 -37.17 8.45 10.46
N ASP A 323 -38.05 7.62 11.01
CA ASP A 323 -37.81 6.17 11.09
C ASP A 323 -37.62 5.53 9.71
N ALA A 324 -38.42 5.93 8.71
CA ALA A 324 -38.29 5.44 7.34
C ALA A 324 -36.96 5.82 6.69
N VAL A 325 -36.47 7.03 6.94
CA VAL A 325 -35.16 7.49 6.48
C VAL A 325 -34.04 6.72 7.18
N THR A 326 -34.11 6.58 8.50
CA THR A 326 -33.09 5.85 9.28
C THR A 326 -32.98 4.38 8.84
N MET A 327 -34.08 3.73 8.45
CA MET A 327 -34.03 2.37 7.89
C MET A 327 -33.24 2.27 6.58
N ILE A 328 -33.35 3.26 5.69
CA ILE A 328 -32.55 3.32 4.46
C ILE A 328 -31.07 3.43 4.82
N GLU A 329 -30.74 4.32 5.76
CA GLU A 329 -29.36 4.59 6.16
C GLU A 329 -28.66 3.37 6.77
N TYR A 330 -29.40 2.54 7.53
CA TYR A 330 -28.86 1.28 8.06
C TYR A 330 -28.62 0.24 6.97
N GLY A 331 -29.46 0.18 5.93
CA GLY A 331 -29.28 -0.75 4.81
C GLY A 331 -28.09 -0.39 3.91
N GLU A 332 -27.84 0.90 3.72
CA GLU A 332 -26.80 1.41 2.80
C GLU A 332 -25.43 1.64 3.47
N GLY A 333 -25.30 1.40 4.78
CA GLY A 333 -24.03 1.56 5.49
C GLY A 333 -23.45 2.98 5.43
N MET A 334 -24.33 4.00 5.44
CA MET A 334 -23.94 5.39 5.17
C MET A 334 -22.94 5.96 6.20
N GLY A 335 -21.97 6.72 5.68
CA GLY A 335 -20.92 7.39 6.46
C GLY A 335 -21.33 8.75 7.01
N MET A 336 -20.57 9.80 6.67
CA MET A 336 -20.85 11.17 7.13
C MET A 336 -22.04 11.80 6.41
N ASP A 337 -22.21 11.52 5.13
CA ASP A 337 -23.30 12.04 4.31
C ASP A 337 -24.49 11.07 4.39
N ARG A 338 -25.66 11.64 4.65
CA ARG A 338 -26.89 10.94 5.06
C ARG A 338 -28.01 11.23 4.07
N VAL A 339 -29.14 10.58 4.24
CA VAL A 339 -30.29 10.78 3.35
C VAL A 339 -30.88 12.17 3.58
N ASP A 340 -30.91 13.03 2.55
CA ASP A 340 -31.74 14.24 2.54
C ASP A 340 -33.16 13.88 2.07
N PRO A 341 -34.19 13.97 2.93
CA PRO A 341 -35.57 13.69 2.55
C PRO A 341 -36.13 14.64 1.48
N LYS A 342 -35.50 15.79 1.23
CA LYS A 342 -35.89 16.70 0.14
C LYS A 342 -35.39 16.24 -1.23
N ASP A 343 -34.39 15.38 -1.27
CA ASP A 343 -33.79 14.90 -2.52
C ASP A 343 -34.75 13.92 -3.23
N PRO A 344 -35.16 14.22 -4.48
CA PRO A 344 -36.09 13.36 -5.23
C PRO A 344 -35.64 11.91 -5.35
N ARG A 345 -34.33 11.61 -5.33
CA ARG A 345 -33.83 10.24 -5.50
C ARG A 345 -34.31 9.29 -4.40
N TRP A 346 -34.49 9.80 -3.18
CA TRP A 346 -34.89 9.00 -2.02
C TRP A 346 -36.41 8.89 -1.87
N ARG A 347 -37.18 9.68 -2.63
CA ARG A 347 -38.62 9.85 -2.40
C ARG A 347 -39.39 8.53 -2.45
N LYS A 348 -39.12 7.69 -3.46
CA LYS A 348 -39.79 6.39 -3.61
C LYS A 348 -39.49 5.47 -2.43
N GLN A 349 -38.22 5.29 -2.11
CA GLN A 349 -37.79 4.43 -0.99
C GLN A 349 -38.34 4.90 0.36
N ILE A 350 -38.40 6.22 0.60
CA ILE A 350 -39.00 6.76 1.84
C ILE A 350 -40.50 6.44 1.88
N ILE A 351 -41.23 6.54 0.77
CA ILE A 351 -42.66 6.17 0.71
C ILE A 351 -42.84 4.68 1.01
N ASP A 352 -42.06 3.83 0.36
CA ASP A 352 -42.15 2.37 0.50
C ASP A 352 -41.84 1.95 1.95
N ASN A 353 -40.76 2.47 2.54
CA ASN A 353 -40.43 2.19 3.95
C ASN A 353 -41.48 2.73 4.92
N ARG A 354 -42.10 3.88 4.64
CA ARG A 354 -43.21 4.37 5.46
C ARG A 354 -44.40 3.42 5.41
N ALA A 355 -44.77 2.90 4.24
CA ALA A 355 -45.85 1.94 4.09
C ALA A 355 -45.55 0.67 4.89
N ASN A 356 -44.34 0.13 4.74
CA ASN A 356 -43.86 -1.04 5.49
C ASN A 356 -43.94 -0.81 7.01
N ILE A 357 -43.46 0.34 7.50
CA ILE A 357 -43.51 0.67 8.93
C ILE A 357 -44.96 0.71 9.44
N VAL A 358 -45.88 1.31 8.69
CA VAL A 358 -47.29 1.40 9.08
C VAL A 358 -47.94 0.02 9.10
N GLU A 359 -47.69 -0.81 8.09
CA GLU A 359 -48.22 -2.15 7.98
C GLU A 359 -47.74 -3.05 9.14
N HIS A 360 -46.44 -3.11 9.37
CA HIS A 360 -45.86 -3.98 10.39
C HIS A 360 -46.07 -3.47 11.82
N ARG A 361 -46.01 -2.15 12.07
CA ARG A 361 -46.34 -1.60 13.41
C ARG A 361 -47.81 -1.82 13.77
N SER A 362 -48.71 -1.78 12.80
CA SER A 362 -50.13 -2.08 13.00
C SER A 362 -50.34 -3.55 13.35
N ARG A 363 -49.69 -4.47 12.63
CA ARG A 363 -49.72 -5.92 12.91
C ARG A 363 -49.15 -6.26 14.27
N GLU A 364 -48.01 -5.68 14.65
CA GLU A 364 -47.38 -5.95 15.94
C GLU A 364 -48.15 -5.34 17.12
N LYS A 365 -48.76 -4.15 16.93
CA LYS A 365 -49.67 -3.56 17.92
C LYS A 365 -50.94 -4.40 18.08
N LYS A 366 -51.52 -4.90 16.97
CA LYS A 366 -52.63 -5.86 17.00
C LYS A 366 -52.23 -7.17 17.68
N ARG A 367 -51.05 -7.72 17.38
CA ARG A 367 -50.50 -8.93 18.02
C ARG A 367 -50.32 -8.73 19.53
N ARG A 368 -49.73 -7.61 19.95
CA ARG A 368 -49.57 -7.25 21.38
C ARG A 368 -50.92 -7.03 22.08
N MET A 369 -51.89 -6.40 21.42
CA MET A 369 -53.25 -6.25 21.96
C MET A 369 -53.98 -7.60 22.08
N MET A 370 -53.80 -8.49 21.10
CA MET A 370 -54.35 -9.86 21.14
C MET A 370 -53.70 -10.69 22.25
N ILE A 371 -52.36 -10.67 22.38
CA ILE A 371 -51.63 -11.32 23.49
C ILE A 371 -52.13 -10.84 24.86
N LYS A 372 -52.46 -9.54 24.97
CA LYS A 372 -52.94 -8.94 26.22
C LYS A 372 -54.42 -9.24 26.51
N ALA A 373 -55.21 -9.55 25.49
CA ALA A 373 -56.64 -9.87 25.61
C ALA A 373 -56.90 -11.37 25.79
N ASP A 374 -56.03 -12.23 25.25
CA ASP A 374 -56.12 -13.69 25.32
C ASP A 374 -54.72 -14.32 25.17
N PRO A 375 -54.03 -14.63 26.28
CA PRO A 375 -52.66 -15.14 26.26
C PRO A 375 -52.51 -16.51 25.58
N GLU A 376 -53.55 -17.36 25.62
CA GLU A 376 -53.50 -18.73 25.10
C GLU A 376 -53.63 -18.79 23.58
N ARG A 377 -54.33 -17.82 22.98
CA ARG A 377 -54.53 -17.75 21.52
C ARG A 377 -53.27 -17.32 20.75
N ALA A 378 -52.34 -16.63 21.42
CA ALA A 378 -51.07 -16.20 20.81
C ALA A 378 -50.08 -17.35 20.58
N ALA A 379 -50.20 -18.46 21.31
CA ALA A 379 -49.37 -19.63 21.13
C ALA A 379 -49.64 -20.37 19.81
N ARG A 380 -50.83 -20.22 19.22
CA ARG A 380 -51.23 -20.91 17.98
C ARG A 380 -50.74 -20.23 16.69
N PHE A 381 -50.22 -19.01 16.76
CA PHE A 381 -49.64 -18.29 15.61
C PHE A 381 -48.13 -18.47 15.48
N LYS A 382 -47.50 -19.33 16.31
CA LYS A 382 -46.08 -19.67 16.17
C LYS A 382 -45.81 -20.74 15.11
N ASP A 383 -46.84 -21.48 14.69
CA ASP A 383 -46.65 -22.68 13.86
C ASP A 383 -46.94 -22.46 12.36
N GLU A 384 -47.25 -21.23 11.91
CA GLU A 384 -47.56 -20.92 10.50
C GLU A 384 -46.48 -20.06 9.80
N GLU A 385 -45.34 -19.79 10.43
CA GLU A 385 -44.22 -19.00 9.84
C GLU A 385 -42.96 -19.84 9.56
N GLU A 386 -43.03 -21.18 9.69
CA GLU A 386 -41.91 -22.10 9.34
C GLU A 386 -42.06 -22.78 7.96
N ASP A 387 -43.17 -22.58 7.24
CA ASP A 387 -43.38 -23.11 5.88
C ASP A 387 -43.87 -21.98 4.93
N ASP A 388 -42.95 -21.11 4.49
CA ASP A 388 -42.94 -20.49 3.15
C ASP A 388 -41.61 -19.77 2.84
#